data_AF-A0A2I2KKN9-F1
#
_entry.id   AF-A0A2I2KKN9-F1
#
_cell.length_a   1.000
_cell.length_b   1.000
_cell.length_c   1.000
_cell.angle_alpha   90.00
_cell.angle_beta   90.00
_cell.angle_gamma   90.00
#
_symmetry.space_group_name_H-M   'P 1'
#
loop_
_entity.id
_entity.type
_entity.pdbx_description
1 polymer ?
#
loop_
_entity_poly.entity_id
_entity_poly.type
_entity_poly.pdbx_seq_one_letter_code
_entity_poly.pdbx_strand_id
1 'polypeptide(L)' 'MTDNVMYDSPNEFMQDVANNRGLCVAQSVLPQEDGTYLVECACETWTTTASSIEEGLRLAKAHTSSAA' A
#
# COMPACT_ATOMS: atom_id res chain seq x y z
N MET A 1 18.26 2.94 -20.16
CA MET A 1 17.81 1.68 -19.55
C MET A 1 16.97 2.05 -18.33
N THR A 2 15.66 2.28 -18.53
CA THR A 2 14.70 2.33 -17.42
C THR A 2 13.36 1.87 -17.97
N ASP A 3 13.32 0.59 -18.33
CA ASP A 3 12.07 -0.09 -18.62
C ASP A 3 11.70 -0.85 -17.34
N ASN A 4 10.85 -0.24 -16.53
CA ASN A 4 10.19 -0.93 -15.42
C ASN A 4 8.83 -0.26 -15.19
N VAL A 5 8.04 -0.24 -16.26
CA VAL A 5 6.60 -0.08 -16.16
C VAL A 5 6.10 -1.43 -15.68
N MET A 6 5.39 -1.49 -14.54
CA MET A 6 4.79 -2.71 -14.00
C MET A 6 4.22 -3.58 -15.12
N TYR A 7 4.87 -4.72 -15.38
CA TYR A 7 4.54 -5.63 -16.49
C TYR A 7 3.24 -6.43 -16.21
N ASP A 8 2.81 -6.45 -14.96
CA ASP A 8 1.62 -7.18 -14.53
C ASP A 8 0.36 -6.35 -14.81
N SER A 9 -0.64 -6.98 -15.42
CA SER A 9 -1.97 -6.40 -15.49
C SER A 9 -2.52 -6.15 -14.08
N PRO A 10 -3.45 -5.20 -13.89
CA PRO A 10 -4.05 -4.97 -12.58
C PRO A 10 -4.61 -6.25 -11.94
N ASN A 11 -5.10 -7.20 -12.75
CA ASN A 11 -5.59 -8.47 -12.25
C ASN A 11 -4.47 -9.40 -11.76
N GLU A 12 -3.35 -9.47 -12.49
CA GLU A 12 -2.17 -10.25 -12.07
C GLU A 12 -1.57 -9.69 -10.79
N PHE A 13 -1.45 -8.36 -10.67
CA PHE A 13 -1.04 -7.71 -9.43
C PHE A 13 -1.95 -8.08 -8.25
N MET A 14 -3.27 -7.96 -8.43
CA MET A 14 -4.22 -8.28 -7.36
C MET A 14 -4.17 -9.76 -6.97
N GLN A 15 -3.93 -10.66 -7.92
CA GLN A 15 -3.71 -12.08 -7.65
C GLN A 15 -2.41 -12.31 -6.86
N ASP A 16 -1.33 -11.64 -7.22
CA ASP A 16 -0.06 -11.72 -6.49
C ASP A 16 -0.19 -11.23 -5.05
N VAL A 17 -0.87 -10.10 -4.83
CA VAL A 17 -1.19 -9.59 -3.48
C VAL A 17 -2.00 -10.61 -2.68
N ALA A 18 -3.01 -11.22 -3.30
CA ALA A 18 -3.83 -12.23 -2.64
C ALA A 18 -3.05 -13.50 -2.27
N ASN A 19 -2.04 -13.86 -3.06
CA ASN A 19 -1.16 -15.01 -2.81
C ASN A 19 -0.08 -14.72 -1.76
N ASN A 20 0.28 -13.45 -1.57
CA ASN A 20 1.32 -13.00 -0.64
C ASN A 20 0.74 -12.28 0.60
N ARG A 21 -0.46 -12.68 1.04
CA ARG A 21 -1.04 -12.19 2.29
C ARG A 21 -0.08 -12.40 3.46
N GLY A 22 0.00 -11.41 4.35
CA GLY A 22 0.96 -11.42 5.46
C GLY A 22 2.34 -10.84 5.11
N LEU A 23 2.59 -10.50 3.83
CA LEU A 23 3.80 -9.81 3.38
C LEU A 23 3.50 -8.36 3.01
N CYS A 24 4.52 -7.51 3.10
CA CYS A 24 4.43 -6.09 2.76
C CYS A 24 4.54 -5.85 1.24
N VAL A 25 3.68 -6.50 0.45
CA VAL A 25 3.72 -6.47 -1.03
C VAL A 25 2.79 -5.42 -1.65
N ALA A 26 1.80 -4.93 -0.90
CA ALA A 26 0.88 -3.90 -1.36
C ALA A 26 0.39 -3.02 -0.22
N GLN A 27 0.05 -1.77 -0.55
CA GLN A 27 -0.45 -0.77 0.37
C GLN A 27 -1.57 0.04 -0.28
N SER A 28 -2.48 0.55 0.56
CA SER A 28 -3.58 1.42 0.14
C SER A 28 -3.58 2.73 0.93
N VAL A 29 -4.02 3.81 0.30
CA VAL A 29 -4.34 5.09 0.94
C VAL A 29 -5.75 5.45 0.46
N LEU A 30 -6.75 5.25 1.31
CA LEU A 30 -8.16 5.31 0.96
C LEU A 30 -8.83 6.51 1.66
N PRO A 31 -9.47 7.43 0.91
CA PRO A 31 -10.18 8.55 1.53
C PRO A 31 -11.36 8.05 2.38
N GLN A 32 -11.60 8.72 3.50
CA GLN A 32 -12.72 8.48 4.42
C GLN A 32 -13.73 9.64 4.35
N GLU A 33 -14.94 9.41 4.84
CA GLU A 33 -16.01 10.41 4.83
C GLU A 33 -15.70 11.64 5.70
N ASP A 34 -14.88 11.47 6.75
CA ASP A 34 -14.48 12.53 7.69
C ASP A 34 -13.32 13.41 7.17
N GLY A 35 -12.88 13.20 5.93
CA GLY A 35 -11.77 13.92 5.32
C GLY A 35 -10.38 13.38 5.69
N THR A 36 -10.31 12.30 6.47
CA THR A 36 -9.05 11.58 6.72
C THR A 36 -8.80 10.51 5.65
N TYR A 37 -7.66 9.84 5.75
CA TYR A 37 -7.26 8.75 4.86
C TYR A 37 -6.91 7.53 5.69
N LEU A 38 -7.54 6.40 5.41
CA LEU A 38 -7.17 5.10 5.93
C LEU A 38 -5.95 4.59 5.15
N VAL A 39 -4.93 4.15 5.87
CA VAL A 39 -3.69 3.63 5.29
C VAL A 39 -3.49 2.21 5.79
N GLU A 40 -3.41 1.25 4.87
CA GLU A 40 -3.35 -0.17 5.20
C GLU A 40 -2.26 -0.89 4.38
N CYS A 41 -1.76 -1.98 4.94
CA CYS A 41 -0.80 -2.86 4.29
C CYS A 41 -1.40 -4.26 4.14
N ALA A 42 -1.13 -4.92 3.02
CA ALA A 42 -1.55 -6.30 2.75
C ALA A 42 -0.92 -7.35 3.70
N CYS A 43 0.00 -6.92 4.58
CA CYS A 43 0.56 -7.76 5.63
C CYS A 43 -0.42 -8.03 6.78
N GLU A 44 -1.56 -7.34 6.83
CA GLU A 44 -2.61 -7.49 7.86
C GLU A 44 -2.15 -7.15 9.29
N THR A 45 -0.93 -6.63 9.47
CA THR A 45 -0.34 -6.31 10.78
C THR A 45 -0.23 -4.80 11.03
N TRP A 46 -0.57 -3.97 10.04
CA TRP A 46 -0.42 -2.53 10.12
C TRP A 46 -1.55 -1.78 9.40
N THR A 47 -2.21 -0.91 10.16
CA THR A 47 -3.26 0.00 9.70
C THR A 47 -3.13 1.31 10.49
N THR A 48 -3.30 2.45 9.83
CA THR A 48 -3.29 3.78 10.48
C THR A 48 -4.19 4.77 9.74
N THR A 49 -4.36 5.97 10.29
CA THR A 49 -5.12 7.07 9.70
C THR A 49 -4.21 8.27 9.48
N ALA A 50 -4.38 8.97 8.36
CA ALA A 50 -3.64 10.17 7.99
C ALA A 50 -4.57 11.35 7.73
N SER A 51 -4.10 12.57 8.01
CA SER A 51 -4.87 13.80 7.79
C SER A 51 -4.81 14.32 6.35
N SER A 52 -3.93 13.77 5.51
CA SER A 52 -3.84 14.09 4.08
C SER A 52 -3.31 12.89 3.29
N ILE A 53 -3.48 12.94 1.97
CA ILE A 53 -2.96 11.91 1.07
C ILE A 53 -1.44 11.85 1.10
N GLU A 54 -0.74 13.00 1.18
CA GLU A 54 0.73 13.02 1.26
C GLU A 54 1.23 12.37 2.53
N GLU A 55 0.57 12.65 3.66
CA GLU A 55 0.91 12.01 4.94
C GLU A 55 0.64 10.51 4.89
N GLY A 56 -0.46 10.09 4.25
CA GLY A 56 -0.77 8.67 4.05
C GLY A 56 0.30 7.94 3.24
N LEU A 57 0.73 8.52 2.12
CA LEU A 57 1.82 7.97 1.29
C LEU A 57 3.16 7.94 2.05
N ARG A 58 3.45 8.96 2.87
CA ARG A 58 4.65 9.00 3.70
C ARG A 58 4.65 7.86 4.73
N LEU A 59 3.52 7.65 5.42
CA LEU A 59 3.35 6.59 6.41
C LEU A 59 3.45 5.21 5.77
N ALA A 60 2.77 5.00 4.63
CA ALA A 60 2.84 3.76 3.86
C ALA A 60 4.30 3.43 3.50
N LYS A 61 5.02 4.38 2.89
CA LYS A 61 6.43 4.21 2.55
C LYS A 61 7.30 3.90 3.76
N ALA A 62 7.08 4.57 4.89
CA ALA A 62 7.85 4.32 6.10
C ALA A 62 7.68 2.89 6.62
N HIS A 63 6.45 2.35 6.57
CA HIS A 63 6.18 0.96 6.98
C HIS A 63 6.92 -0.05 6.09
N THR A 64 6.78 0.04 4.77
CA THR A 64 7.43 -0.88 3.82
C THR A 64 8.95 -0.73 3.79
N SER A 65 9.48 0.48 3.97
CA SER A 65 10.94 0.70 4.02
C SER A 65 11.59 0.15 5.29
N SER A 66 10.82 -0.09 6.36
CA SER A 66 11.31 -0.69 7.61
C SER A 66 11.27 -2.22 7.62
N ALA A 67 10.47 -2.82 6.73
CA ALA A 67 10.27 -4.27 6.61
C ALA A 67 11.20 -4.93 5.59
N ALA A 68 12.08 -4.15 4.94
CA ALA A 68 13.05 -4.58 3.94
C ALA A 68 14.39 -5.01 4.55
#